data_AF-A0ABC8IYH8-F1
#
_entry.id   AF-A0ABC8IYH8-F1
#
_cell.length_a   1.000
_cell.length_b   1.000
_cell.length_c   1.000
_cell.angle_alpha   90.00
_cell.angle_beta   90.00
_cell.angle_gamma   90.00
#
_symmetry.space_group_name_H-M   'P 1'
#
loop_
_entity.id
_entity.type
_entity.pdbx_description
1 polymer ?
#
loop_
_entity_poly.entity_id
_entity_poly.type
_entity_poly.pdbx_seq_one_letter_code
_entity_poly.pdbx_strand_id
1 'polypeptide(L)'
;MAGGRMSLDSLGWKTNKRRGDCCCRENMIALRNIIIEMKPEYSANLYNNQPPKSCHVNDMDNRCPKCYHYKQARKFILYIHYLTLCFLFIV
;
A
#
# COMPACT_ATOMS: atom_id res chain seq x y z
N MET A 1 -0.65 -5.39 12.16
CA MET A 1 -0.28 -6.04 10.89
C MET A 1 1.24 -6.27 10.81
N ALA A 2 1.71 -7.39 11.38
CA ALA A 2 3.08 -7.87 11.13
C ALA A 2 3.18 -8.56 9.76
N GLY A 3 2.10 -9.24 9.33
CA GLY A 3 2.04 -10.00 8.07
C GLY A 3 2.37 -9.19 6.81
N GLY A 4 1.74 -8.02 6.61
CA GLY A 4 1.99 -7.21 5.41
C GLY A 4 3.41 -6.64 5.28
N ARG A 5 4.08 -6.39 6.42
CA ARG A 5 5.51 -5.99 6.44
C ARG A 5 6.41 -7.18 6.11
N MET A 6 6.15 -8.33 6.72
CA MET A 6 6.90 -9.57 6.49
C MET A 6 6.82 -10.03 5.03
N SER A 7 5.64 -9.98 4.40
CA SER A 7 5.48 -10.34 2.98
C SER A 7 6.26 -9.40 2.06
N LEU A 8 6.25 -8.09 2.33
CA LEU A 8 7.05 -7.14 1.55
C LEU A 8 8.55 -7.40 1.75
N ASP A 9 9.01 -7.58 2.98
CA ASP A 9 10.42 -7.86 3.29
C ASP A 9 10.91 -9.16 2.64
N SER A 10 10.10 -10.22 2.60
CA SER A 10 10.44 -11.49 1.93
C SER A 10 10.64 -11.35 0.41
N LEU A 11 9.97 -10.38 -0.23
CA LEU A 11 10.13 -10.09 -1.66
C LEU A 11 11.45 -9.38 -2.00
N GLY A 12 12.28 -9.06 -1.01
CA GLY A 12 13.61 -8.48 -1.23
C GLY A 12 13.58 -7.05 -1.77
N TRP A 13 12.54 -6.27 -1.43
CA TRP A 13 12.39 -4.88 -1.91
C TRP A 13 13.57 -3.98 -1.58
N LYS A 14 14.31 -4.28 -0.49
CA LYS A 14 15.53 -3.56 -0.08
C LYS A 14 16.63 -3.68 -1.13
N THR A 15 16.69 -4.81 -1.83
CA THR A 15 17.67 -5.10 -2.89
C THR A 15 17.15 -4.64 -4.25
N ASN A 16 15.85 -4.85 -4.53
CA ASN A 16 15.24 -4.44 -5.79
C ASN A 16 13.82 -3.92 -5.57
N LYS A 17 13.69 -2.59 -5.53
CA LYS A 17 12.39 -1.91 -5.37
C LYS A 17 11.41 -2.24 -6.51
N ARG A 18 11.90 -2.48 -7.73
CA ARG A 18 11.06 -2.84 -8.89
C ARG A 18 10.35 -4.18 -8.68
N ARG A 19 11.00 -5.14 -8.01
CA ARG A 19 10.39 -6.44 -7.69
C ARG A 19 9.25 -6.29 -6.68
N GLY A 20 9.47 -5.48 -5.65
CA GLY A 20 8.41 -5.13 -4.69
C GLY A 20 7.22 -4.43 -5.35
N ASP A 21 7.49 -3.54 -6.31
CA ASP A 21 6.45 -2.83 -7.05
C ASP A 21 5.64 -3.73 -7.98
N CYS A 22 6.30 -4.61 -8.74
CA CYS A 22 5.63 -5.60 -9.58
C CYS A 22 4.70 -6.48 -8.74
N CYS A 23 5.19 -7.00 -7.62
CA CYS A 23 4.36 -7.83 -6.74
C CYS A 23 3.18 -7.04 -6.13
N CYS A 24 3.41 -5.80 -5.70
CA CYS A 24 2.33 -4.96 -5.18
C CYS A 24 1.26 -4.69 -6.26
N ARG A 25 1.68 -4.44 -7.50
CA ARG A 25 0.79 -4.29 -8.66
C ARG A 25 0.01 -5.57 -8.96
N GLU A 26 0.67 -6.72 -8.97
CA GLU A 26 0.01 -8.02 -9.21
C GLU A 26 -1.04 -8.32 -8.16
N ASN A 27 -0.74 -8.07 -6.88
CA ASN A 27 -1.71 -8.20 -5.80
C ASN A 27 -2.91 -7.25 -5.99
N MET A 28 -2.68 -5.99 -6.36
CA MET A 28 -3.78 -5.06 -6.66
C MET A 28 -4.64 -5.55 -7.84
N ILE A 29 -4.03 -6.05 -8.91
CA ILE A 29 -4.74 -6.60 -10.08
C ILE A 29 -5.58 -7.82 -9.69
N ALA A 30 -5.02 -8.75 -8.90
CA ALA A 30 -5.76 -9.92 -8.42
C ALA A 30 -6.97 -9.53 -7.57
N LEU A 31 -6.86 -8.44 -6.83
CA LEU A 31 -7.93 -7.90 -5.98
C LEU A 31 -8.95 -7.04 -6.74
N ARG A 32 -8.72 -6.73 -8.02
CA ARG A 32 -9.63 -5.90 -8.84
C ARG A 32 -11.05 -6.43 -8.91
N ASN A 33 -11.21 -7.75 -8.87
CA ASN A 33 -12.50 -8.43 -8.99
C ASN A 33 -13.09 -8.84 -7.63
N ILE A 34 -12.44 -8.47 -6.52
CA ILE A 34 -12.87 -8.77 -5.17
C ILE A 34 -13.35 -7.46 -4.54
N ILE A 35 -14.58 -7.46 -4.03
CA ILE A 35 -15.09 -6.31 -3.27
C ILE A 35 -14.36 -6.28 -1.94
N ILE A 36 -13.43 -5.34 -1.81
CA ILE A 36 -12.74 -5.07 -0.55
C ILE A 36 -13.45 -3.91 0.11
N GLU A 37 -14.13 -4.19 1.22
CA GLU A 37 -14.64 -3.14 2.09
C GLU A 37 -13.48 -2.46 2.82
N MET A 38 -13.45 -1.13 2.72
CA MET A 38 -12.48 -0.32 3.43
C MET A 38 -12.84 -0.29 4.91
N LYS A 39 -12.03 -0.96 5.73
CA LYS A 39 -12.25 -0.98 7.18
C LYS A 39 -11.51 0.17 7.89
N PRO A 40 -12.05 0.72 8.99
CA PRO A 40 -11.42 1.83 9.73
C PRO A 40 -9.99 1.53 10.21
N GLU A 41 -9.70 0.25 10.49
CA GLU A 41 -8.39 -0.19 10.96
C GLU A 41 -7.29 0.01 9.92
N TYR A 42 -7.63 0.05 8.63
CA TYR A 42 -6.65 0.34 7.57
C TYR A 42 -6.13 1.76 7.69
N SER A 43 -7.04 2.72 7.84
CA SER A 43 -6.74 4.14 8.03
C SER A 43 -6.00 4.40 9.34
N ALA A 44 -6.48 3.82 10.44
CA ALA A 44 -5.86 3.95 11.75
C ALA A 44 -4.43 3.36 11.76
N ASN A 45 -4.23 2.20 11.13
CA ASN A 45 -2.92 1.59 11.02
C ASN A 45 -1.98 2.39 10.11
N LEU A 46 -2.49 3.04 9.07
CA LEU A 46 -1.69 3.95 8.25
C LEU A 46 -1.21 5.14 9.08
N TYR A 47 -2.11 5.78 9.83
CA TYR A 47 -1.79 6.90 10.73
C TYR A 47 -0.75 6.51 11.80
N ASN A 48 -0.93 5.35 12.45
CA ASN A 48 -0.01 4.87 13.49
C ASN A 48 1.38 4.49 12.95
N ASN A 49 1.50 4.20 11.66
CA ASN A 49 2.78 3.88 11.01
C ASN A 49 3.32 5.04 10.16
N GLN A 50 2.90 6.27 10.44
CA GLN A 50 3.37 7.42 9.71
C GLN A 50 4.89 7.56 9.87
N PRO A 51 5.64 7.69 8.76
CA PRO A 51 7.09 7.75 8.81
C PRO A 51 7.53 9.11 9.41
N PRO A 52 8.81 9.21 9.83
CA PRO A 52 9.36 10.46 10.34
C PRO A 52 9.16 11.60 9.34
N LYS A 53 8.95 12.84 9.83
CA LYS A 53 8.79 14.04 8.98
C LYS A 53 9.95 14.26 8.00
N SER A 54 11.12 13.71 8.30
CA SER A 54 12.31 13.73 7.42
C SER A 54 12.12 12.91 6.14
N CYS A 55 11.13 12.03 6.08
CA CYS A 55 10.78 11.32 4.87
C CYS A 55 9.82 12.20 4.07
N HIS A 56 10.15 12.52 2.81
CA HIS A 56 9.24 13.23 1.90
C HIS A 56 8.00 12.38 1.64
N VAL A 57 6.96 12.49 2.47
CA VAL A 57 5.79 11.60 2.48
C VAL A 57 4.91 11.75 1.24
N ASN A 58 4.97 12.91 0.60
CA ASN A 58 4.21 13.24 -0.60
C ASN A 58 4.95 12.88 -1.90
N ASP A 59 6.28 12.79 -1.84
CA ASP A 59 7.10 12.32 -2.96
C ASP A 59 6.98 10.79 -3.04
N MET A 60 6.06 10.28 -3.85
CA MET A 60 5.80 8.83 -3.93
C MET A 60 6.90 8.06 -4.67
N ASP A 61 7.79 8.75 -5.38
CA ASP A 61 8.88 8.17 -6.16
C ASP A 61 10.11 7.94 -5.29
N ASN A 62 10.44 8.90 -4.42
CA ASN A 62 11.54 8.79 -3.49
C ASN A 62 11.21 7.91 -2.28
N ARG A 63 11.47 6.62 -2.43
CA ARG A 63 11.14 5.61 -1.42
C ARG A 63 12.37 5.21 -0.62
N CYS A 64 12.47 5.81 0.56
CA CYS A 64 13.45 5.48 1.58
C CYS A 64 13.06 4.21 2.35
N PRO A 65 14.02 3.50 2.99
CA PRO A 65 13.67 2.28 3.71
C PRO A 65 12.70 2.49 4.88
N LYS A 66 12.79 3.67 5.52
CA LYS A 66 11.94 4.06 6.66
C LYS A 66 10.49 4.34 6.25
N CYS A 67 10.26 4.75 5.00
CA CYS A 67 8.97 5.18 4.48
C CYS A 67 8.37 4.22 3.44
N TYR A 68 9.12 3.21 3.01
CA TYR A 68 8.70 2.28 1.96
C TYR A 68 7.39 1.59 2.30
N HIS A 69 7.31 0.93 3.47
CA HIS A 69 6.09 0.20 3.86
C HIS A 69 4.88 1.12 4.01
N TYR A 70 5.06 2.31 4.57
CA TYR A 70 3.99 3.30 4.68
C TYR A 70 3.50 3.73 3.30
N LYS A 71 4.41 4.04 2.37
CA LYS A 71 4.04 4.46 1.01
C LYS A 71 3.34 3.36 0.23
N GLN A 72 3.77 2.10 0.38
CA GLN A 72 3.08 0.97 -0.25
C GLN A 72 1.69 0.73 0.36
N ALA A 73 1.55 0.79 1.68
CA ALA A 73 0.26 0.70 2.35
C ALA A 73 -0.69 1.84 1.91
N ARG A 74 -0.18 3.07 1.78
CA ARG A 74 -0.93 4.22 1.30
C ARG A 74 -1.40 4.03 -0.14
N LYS A 75 -0.54 3.51 -1.04
CA LYS A 75 -0.93 3.17 -2.42
C LYS A 75 -2.06 2.14 -2.45
N PHE A 76 -1.97 1.12 -1.61
CA PHE A 76 -2.98 0.07 -1.52
C PHE A 76 -4.33 0.58 -1.01
N ILE A 77 -4.33 1.41 0.04
CA ILE A 77 -5.55 2.04 0.55
C ILE A 77 -6.20 2.94 -0.50
N LEU A 78 -5.41 3.77 -1.19
CA LEU A 78 -5.92 4.60 -2.29
C LEU A 78 -6.55 3.74 -3.39
N TYR A 79 -5.89 2.63 -3.77
CA TYR A 79 -6.42 1.70 -4.76
C TYR A 79 -7.77 1.10 -4.36
N ILE A 80 -7.91 0.65 -3.11
CA ILE A 80 -9.20 0.16 -2.59
C ILE A 80 -10.25 1.26 -2.63
N HIS A 81 -9.93 2.48 -2.16
CA HIS A 81 -10.86 3.60 -2.17
C HIS A 81 -11.37 3.93 -3.59
N TYR A 82 -10.48 3.89 -4.60
CA TYR A 82 -10.88 4.04 -6.00
C TYR A 82 -11.76 2.89 -6.49
N LEU A 83 -11.46 1.64 -6.14
CA LEU A 83 -12.30 0.50 -6.49
C LEU A 83 -13.69 0.59 -5.86
N THR A 84 -13.79 0.88 -4.56
CA THR A 84 -15.07 1.02 -3.85
C THR A 84 -15.92 2.12 -4.48
N LEU A 85 -15.32 3.28 -4.80
CA LEU A 85 -16.01 4.34 -5.54
C LEU A 85 -16.47 3.87 -6.92
N CYS A 86 -15.60 3.24 -7.72
CA CYS A 86 -15.99 2.73 -9.04
C CYS A 86 -17.14 1.73 -8.98
N PHE A 87 -17.19 0.85 -7.96
CA PHE A 87 -18.30 -0.08 -7.79
C PHE A 87 -19.60 0.61 -7.35
N LEU A 88 -19.52 1.65 -6.50
CA LEU A 88 -20.68 2.46 -6.10
C LEU A 88 -21.30 3.27 -7.24
N PHE A 89 -20.54 3.57 -8.31
CA PHE A 89 -21.03 4.28 -9.50
C PHE A 89 -21.54 3.35 -10.62
N ILE A 90 -21.42 2.02 -10.47
CA ILE A 90 -21.83 1.03 -11.48
C ILE A 90 -23.15 0.31 -11.08
N VAL A 91 -23.61 0.48 -9.83
CA VAL A 91 -24.90 -0.04 -9.34
C VAL A 91 -25.98 1.03 -9.39
#